data_AF-A0A6P2H9X8-F1
#
_entry.id   AF-A0A6P2H9X8-F1
#
_cell.length_a   1.000
_cell.length_b   1.000
_cell.length_c   1.000
_cell.angle_alpha   90.00
_cell.angle_beta   90.00
_cell.angle_gamma   90.00
#
_symmetry.space_group_name_H-M   'P 1'
#
loop_
_entity.id
_entity.type
_entity.pdbx_description
1 polymer ?
#
loop_
_entity_poly.entity_id
_entity_poly.type
_entity_poly.pdbx_seq_one_letter_code
_entity_poly.pdbx_strand_id
1 'polypeptide(L)'
;MKRFIPSASLAATLACAFVLSACAAPSTPPAQSPAQSSAPAVPPMPGSDRDAHGCIPSAGYSWCEATQQCERPWELAKQKGFANSAQAYDQFCRNAAAK
;
A
#
# COMPACT_ATOMS: atom_id res chain seq x y z
N MET A 1 -11.34 -29.04 -57.46
CA MET A 1 -10.70 -27.97 -58.24
C MET A 1 -9.87 -27.10 -57.29
N LYS A 2 -8.61 -26.84 -57.67
CA LYS A 2 -7.62 -25.80 -57.23
C LYS A 2 -7.93 -24.93 -55.98
N ARG A 3 -7.01 -24.59 -55.07
CA ARG A 3 -5.54 -24.78 -54.89
C ARG A 3 -5.13 -24.35 -53.46
N PHE A 4 -4.02 -24.94 -53.00
CA PHE A 4 -3.24 -24.72 -51.78
C PHE A 4 -2.41 -23.41 -51.76
N ILE A 5 -2.26 -22.77 -50.56
CA ILE A 5 -1.18 -21.94 -49.88
C ILE A 5 -0.18 -21.10 -50.75
N PRO A 6 0.79 -20.25 -50.27
CA PRO A 6 1.08 -19.54 -49.00
C PRO A 6 1.55 -18.07 -49.19
N SER A 7 1.87 -17.34 -48.10
CA SER A 7 3.21 -16.71 -47.90
C SER A 7 3.20 -15.58 -46.88
N ALA A 8 4.12 -15.70 -45.93
CA ALA A 8 4.62 -14.64 -45.06
C ALA A 8 5.28 -13.51 -45.87
N SER A 9 5.24 -12.29 -45.35
CA SER A 9 6.20 -11.20 -45.61
C SER A 9 5.98 -10.13 -44.52
N LEU A 10 6.88 -10.00 -43.53
CA LEU A 10 8.19 -9.33 -43.54
C LEU A 10 8.08 -7.87 -43.05
N ALA A 11 9.12 -7.45 -42.32
CA ALA A 11 9.41 -6.12 -41.75
C ALA A 11 8.71 -5.83 -40.41
N ALA A 12 9.34 -6.01 -39.25
CA ALA A 12 10.65 -5.57 -38.77
C ALA A 12 10.78 -4.03 -38.67
N THR A 13 11.13 -3.61 -37.44
CA THR A 13 11.79 -2.37 -37.02
C THR A 13 11.04 -1.04 -37.16
N LEU A 14 10.56 -0.54 -36.02
CA LEU A 14 10.73 0.88 -35.68
C LEU A 14 11.03 0.99 -34.18
N ALA A 15 12.33 0.96 -33.89
CA ALA A 15 12.88 1.38 -32.62
C ALA A 15 12.66 2.89 -32.49
N CYS A 16 11.90 3.30 -31.48
CA CYS A 16 12.08 4.61 -30.87
C CYS A 16 12.08 4.42 -29.36
N ALA A 17 13.27 4.62 -28.80
CA ALA A 17 13.55 4.64 -27.40
C ALA A 17 12.55 5.53 -26.65
N PHE A 18 11.71 4.91 -25.82
CA PHE A 18 11.11 5.64 -24.71
C PHE A 18 12.22 5.85 -23.67
N VAL A 19 12.94 6.94 -23.91
CA VAL A 19 13.79 7.69 -22.99
C VAL A 19 13.48 7.38 -21.52
N LEU A 20 14.51 6.92 -20.79
CA LEU A 20 14.52 6.90 -19.34
C LEU A 20 14.20 8.31 -18.85
N SER A 21 12.93 8.51 -18.48
CA SER A 21 12.46 9.73 -17.85
C SER A 21 13.22 9.89 -16.55
N ALA A 22 14.16 10.83 -16.56
CA ALA A 22 14.94 11.22 -15.41
C ALA A 22 14.02 11.53 -14.23
N CYS A 23 14.24 10.86 -13.09
CA CYS A 23 13.70 11.25 -11.80
C CYS A 23 14.38 12.57 -11.37
N ALA A 24 14.00 13.69 -12.00
CA ALA A 24 14.20 15.01 -11.43
C ALA A 24 13.05 15.22 -10.43
N ALA A 25 13.16 14.63 -9.24
CA ALA A 25 12.40 15.11 -8.10
C ALA A 25 13.00 16.48 -7.73
N PRO A 26 12.26 17.60 -7.83
CA PRO A 26 12.58 18.71 -6.98
C PRO A 26 12.37 18.22 -5.55
N SER A 27 13.47 17.99 -4.84
CA SER A 27 13.47 17.97 -3.38
C SER A 27 13.07 19.38 -2.95
N THR A 28 11.78 19.68 -2.97
CA THR A 28 11.20 20.76 -2.20
C THR A 28 10.91 20.16 -0.84
N PRO A 29 11.82 20.26 0.15
CA PRO A 29 11.41 20.08 1.52
C PRO A 29 10.29 21.10 1.77
N PRO A 30 9.15 20.72 2.38
CA PRO A 30 8.24 21.73 2.87
C PRO A 30 9.05 22.61 3.81
N ALA A 31 9.08 23.90 3.52
CA ALA A 31 9.52 24.93 4.43
C ALA A 31 8.57 24.93 5.63
N GLN A 32 8.76 23.97 6.54
CA GLN A 32 8.22 24.01 7.87
C GLN A 32 9.20 24.77 8.74
N SER A 33 8.93 26.05 8.98
CA SER A 33 9.24 26.73 10.25
C SER A 33 8.62 28.14 10.25
N PRO A 34 7.96 28.51 11.36
CA PRO A 34 8.73 28.87 12.54
C PRO A 34 8.15 28.28 13.83
N ALA A 35 8.92 27.37 14.44
CA ALA A 35 9.13 27.19 15.89
C ALA A 35 9.67 25.77 16.13
N GLN A 36 10.85 25.48 15.58
CA GLN A 36 11.66 24.39 16.13
C GLN A 36 12.14 24.84 17.50
N SER A 37 11.34 24.51 18.52
CA SER A 37 11.77 24.54 19.91
C SER A 37 13.10 23.80 20.02
N SER A 38 14.15 24.53 20.36
CA SER A 38 15.51 24.05 20.56
C SER A 38 15.66 23.26 21.87
N ALA A 39 14.60 22.54 22.26
CA ALA A 39 14.67 21.55 23.32
C ALA A 39 15.19 20.24 22.71
N PRO A 40 16.01 19.45 23.43
CA PRO A 40 16.31 18.10 22.97
C PRO A 40 14.99 17.37 22.73
N ALA A 41 14.80 16.86 21.51
CA ALA A 41 13.62 16.09 21.15
C ALA A 41 13.62 14.82 22.00
N VAL A 42 12.79 14.80 23.04
CA VAL A 42 12.50 13.57 23.78
C VAL A 42 11.87 12.61 22.77
N PRO A 43 12.40 11.39 22.60
CA PRO A 43 11.78 10.44 21.68
C PRO A 43 10.32 10.24 22.08
N PRO A 44 9.40 10.13 21.10
CA PRO A 44 8.01 9.85 21.40
C PRO A 44 7.92 8.57 22.24
N MET A 45 7.02 8.58 23.25
CA MET A 45 6.79 7.40 24.06
C MET A 45 6.26 6.27 23.17
N PRO A 46 6.71 5.01 23.35
CA PRO A 46 6.16 3.87 22.62
C PRO A 46 4.63 3.83 22.69
N GLY A 47 3.96 3.57 21.57
CA GLY A 47 2.51 3.53 21.47
C GLY A 47 1.82 4.90 21.46
N SER A 48 2.56 6.00 21.30
CA SER A 48 1.96 7.32 21.09
C SER A 48 1.42 7.54 19.67
N ASP A 49 1.79 6.68 18.73
CA ASP A 49 1.35 6.70 17.33
C ASP A 49 -0.08 6.18 17.21
N ARG A 50 -1.05 7.09 17.05
CA ARG A 50 -2.45 6.74 16.83
C ARG A 50 -2.85 7.16 15.41
N ASP A 51 -3.56 6.30 14.70
CA ASP A 51 -4.15 6.63 13.41
C ASP A 51 -5.51 7.36 13.56
N ALA A 52 -6.20 7.60 12.43
CA ALA A 52 -7.49 8.28 12.41
C ALA A 52 -8.62 7.54 13.17
N HIS A 53 -8.48 6.23 13.36
CA HIS A 53 -9.39 5.39 14.12
C HIS A 53 -8.92 5.18 15.57
N GLY A 54 -7.79 5.77 15.95
CA GLY A 54 -7.17 5.60 17.26
C GLY A 54 -6.39 4.29 17.42
N CYS A 55 -6.15 3.55 16.34
CA CYS A 55 -5.36 2.33 16.38
C CYS A 55 -3.87 2.66 16.51
N ILE A 56 -3.11 1.78 17.16
CA ILE A 56 -1.65 1.91 17.35
C ILE A 56 -0.93 1.00 16.34
N PRO A 57 -0.56 1.50 15.14
CA PRO A 57 0.05 0.67 14.11
C PRO A 57 1.41 0.10 14.52
N SER A 58 2.21 0.82 15.33
CA SER A 58 3.48 0.31 15.84
C SER A 58 3.31 -0.92 16.75
N ALA A 59 2.15 -1.06 17.40
CA ALA A 59 1.78 -2.21 18.20
C ALA A 59 1.09 -3.32 17.38
N GLY A 60 0.90 -3.08 16.07
CA GLY A 60 0.32 -4.03 15.14
C GLY A 60 -1.21 -4.02 15.08
N TYR A 61 -1.84 -2.95 15.57
CA TYR A 61 -3.28 -2.77 15.46
C TYR A 61 -3.63 -2.08 14.14
N SER A 62 -4.66 -2.60 13.47
CA SER A 62 -5.25 -2.03 12.26
C SER A 62 -6.76 -1.92 12.43
N TRP A 63 -7.34 -0.87 11.88
CA TRP A 63 -8.80 -0.71 11.88
C TRP A 63 -9.47 -1.76 10.98
N CYS A 64 -10.56 -2.35 11.48
CA CYS A 64 -11.37 -3.30 10.75
C CYS A 64 -12.83 -2.84 10.71
N GLU A 65 -13.32 -2.43 9.53
CA GLU A 65 -14.72 -1.97 9.36
C GLU A 65 -15.74 -3.03 9.78
N ALA A 66 -15.44 -4.31 9.52
CA ALA A 66 -16.28 -5.44 9.92
C ALA A 66 -16.54 -5.55 11.43
N THR A 67 -15.53 -5.30 12.26
CA THR A 67 -15.63 -5.40 13.72
C THR A 67 -15.81 -4.04 14.40
N GLN A 68 -15.61 -2.95 13.66
CA GLN A 68 -15.54 -1.57 14.18
C GLN A 68 -14.52 -1.46 15.32
N GLN A 69 -13.40 -2.18 15.21
CA GLN A 69 -12.38 -2.26 16.24
C GLN A 69 -10.98 -2.27 15.63
N CYS A 70 -10.00 -1.90 16.46
CA CYS A 70 -8.59 -2.06 16.17
C CYS A 70 -8.19 -3.52 16.43
N GLU A 71 -7.93 -4.27 15.37
CA GLU A 71 -7.63 -5.69 15.41
C GLU A 71 -6.16 -5.94 15.07
N ARG A 72 -5.59 -7.03 15.59
CA ARG A 72 -4.28 -7.53 15.14
C ARG A 72 -4.51 -8.54 14.01
N PRO A 73 -4.10 -8.27 12.76
CA PRO A 73 -4.45 -9.11 11.61
C PRO A 73 -4.15 -10.60 11.79
N TRP A 74 -3.05 -10.95 12.44
CA TRP A 74 -2.64 -12.35 12.66
C TRP A 74 -3.45 -13.07 13.75
N GLU A 75 -3.88 -12.35 14.78
CA GLU A 75 -4.76 -12.92 15.80
C GLU A 75 -6.14 -13.16 15.24
N LEU A 76 -6.67 -12.16 14.52
CA LEU A 76 -7.96 -12.25 13.86
C LEU A 76 -7.97 -13.36 12.79
N ALA A 77 -6.90 -13.48 11.99
CA ALA A 77 -6.72 -14.56 11.03
C ALA A 77 -6.79 -15.94 11.70
N LYS A 78 -6.09 -16.12 12.82
CA LYS A 78 -6.12 -17.36 13.60
C LYS A 78 -7.51 -17.65 14.16
N GLN A 79 -8.21 -16.64 14.66
CA GLN A 79 -9.55 -16.78 15.27
C GLN A 79 -10.64 -17.05 14.25
N LYS A 80 -10.60 -16.37 13.09
CA LYS A 80 -11.63 -16.45 12.04
C LYS A 80 -11.31 -17.49 10.96
N GLY A 81 -10.12 -18.09 10.98
CA GLY A 81 -9.74 -19.18 10.09
C GLY A 81 -9.44 -18.73 8.66
N PHE A 82 -8.88 -17.53 8.46
CA PHE A 82 -8.40 -17.05 7.16
C PHE A 82 -6.88 -16.96 7.11
N ALA A 83 -6.32 -16.78 5.91
CA ALA A 83 -4.87 -16.71 5.72
C ALA A 83 -4.26 -15.52 6.49
N ASN A 84 -3.13 -15.71 7.16
CA ASN A 84 -2.39 -14.61 7.78
C ASN A 84 -1.69 -13.76 6.71
N SER A 85 -2.46 -12.91 6.02
CA SER A 85 -1.98 -11.99 4.99
C SER A 85 -2.78 -10.68 5.01
N ALA A 86 -2.15 -9.60 4.56
CA ALA A 86 -2.81 -8.29 4.45
C ALA A 86 -4.07 -8.37 3.57
N GLN A 87 -3.97 -9.07 2.43
CA GLN A 87 -5.08 -9.22 1.48
C GLN A 87 -6.30 -9.91 2.11
N ALA A 88 -6.07 -11.00 2.87
CA ALA A 88 -7.15 -11.74 3.49
C ALA A 88 -7.78 -10.94 4.65
N TYR A 89 -6.98 -10.18 5.40
CA TYR A 89 -7.46 -9.25 6.40
C TYR A 89 -8.30 -8.12 5.79
N ASP A 90 -7.82 -7.47 4.72
CA ASP A 90 -8.55 -6.41 4.02
C ASP A 90 -9.88 -6.91 3.45
N GLN A 91 -9.89 -8.14 2.93
CA GLN A 91 -11.10 -8.77 2.44
C GLN A 91 -12.08 -9.04 3.59
N PHE A 92 -11.61 -9.60 4.70
CA PHE A 92 -12.42 -9.84 5.89
C PHE A 92 -13.05 -8.53 6.40
N CYS A 93 -12.22 -7.49 6.55
CA CYS A 93 -12.65 -6.22 7.10
C CYS A 93 -13.59 -5.44 6.17
N ARG A 94 -13.42 -5.53 4.84
CA ARG A 94 -14.34 -4.88 3.89
C ARG A 94 -15.68 -5.62 3.73
N ASN A 95 -15.66 -6.96 3.77
CA ASN A 95 -16.84 -7.75 3.40
C ASN A 95 -17.89 -7.86 4.51
N ALA A 96 -17.51 -7.75 5.78
CA ALA A 96 -18.48 -7.79 6.88
C ALA A 96 -19.17 -6.44 7.15
N ALA A 97 -18.69 -5.34 6.57
CA ALA A 97 -19.35 -4.03 6.62
C ALA A 97 -20.54 -3.89 5.64
N ALA A 98 -20.73 -4.86 4.73
CA ALA A 98 -21.73 -4.80 3.65
C ALA A 98 -23.07 -5.47 4.02
N LYS A 99 -23.43 -5.56 5.30
CA LYS A 99 -24.60 -6.31 5.76
C LYS A 99 -25.60 -5.44 6.53
#